data_AF-A0AAV5D1B8-F1
#
_entry.id   AF-A0AAV5D1B8-F1
#
_cell.length_a   1.000
_cell.length_b   1.000
_cell.length_c   1.000
_cell.angle_alpha   90.00
_cell.angle_beta   90.00
_cell.angle_gamma   90.00
#
_symmetry.space_group_name_H-M   'P 1'
#
loop_
_entity.id
_entity.type
_entity.pdbx_description
1 polymer ?
#
loop_
_entity_poly.entity_id
_entity_poly.type
_entity_poly.pdbx_seq_one_letter_code
_entity_poly.pdbx_strand_id
1 'polypeptide(L)'
;MLVMQAMFDDRASAVVVGAGADEPLERPLFEMVSTSQSVIPDTSDSPAAGRLTEAGFVFKPSKGMPALVCDNIERCNPGGGQSWTPWRRGCQRWC
;
A
#
# COMPACT_ATOMS: atom_id res chain seq x y z
N MET A 1 -15.36 10.78 14.58
CA MET A 1 -15.20 9.66 13.63
C MET A 1 -15.90 10.04 12.33
N LEU A 2 -15.23 10.80 11.46
CA LEU A 2 -15.77 11.20 10.15
C LEU A 2 -14.82 10.81 9.02
N VAL A 3 -13.51 11.03 9.23
CA VAL A 3 -12.45 10.63 8.28
C VAL A 3 -12.57 9.16 7.90
N MET A 4 -12.70 8.26 8.88
CA MET A 4 -12.82 6.82 8.62
C MET A 4 -14.07 6.44 7.84
N GLN A 5 -15.22 7.01 8.20
CA GLN A 5 -16.49 6.72 7.51
C GLN A 5 -16.50 7.25 6.07
N ALA A 6 -15.70 8.27 5.77
CA ALA A 6 -15.54 8.78 4.41
C ALA A 6 -14.52 7.98 3.58
N MET A 7 -13.65 7.17 4.21
CA MET A 7 -12.56 6.46 3.53
C MET A 7 -12.87 4.99 3.24
N PHE A 8 -13.61 4.32 4.12
CA PHE A 8 -13.86 2.88 4.01
C PHE A 8 -15.22 2.62 3.38
N ASP A 9 -15.21 1.89 2.26
CA ASP A 9 -16.36 1.44 1.50
C ASP A 9 -16.31 -0.08 1.34
N ASP A 10 -17.47 -0.70 1.15
CA ASP A 10 -17.58 -2.15 1.01
C ASP A 10 -17.37 -2.56 -0.45
N ARG A 11 -16.21 -3.16 -0.75
CA ARG A 11 -15.89 -3.67 -2.10
C ARG A 11 -15.15 -5.00 -2.04
N ALA A 12 -15.37 -5.83 -3.05
CA ALA A 12 -14.64 -7.08 -3.26
C ALA A 12 -14.01 -7.08 -4.66
N SER A 13 -12.82 -7.67 -4.78
CA SER A 13 -12.08 -7.83 -6.03
C SER A 13 -11.37 -9.18 -6.06
N ALA A 14 -11.19 -9.76 -7.24
CA ALA A 14 -10.47 -11.00 -7.46
C ALA A 14 -9.52 -10.87 -8.65
N VAL A 15 -8.37 -11.55 -8.57
CA VAL A 15 -7.36 -11.61 -9.64
C VAL A 15 -6.90 -13.05 -9.81
N VAL A 16 -6.65 -13.46 -11.06
CA VAL A 16 -6.03 -14.76 -11.39
C VAL A 16 -4.56 -14.51 -11.64
N VAL A 17 -3.70 -15.24 -10.93
CA VAL A 17 -2.24 -15.13 -11.04
C VAL A 17 -1.69 -16.52 -11.35
N GLY A 18 -0.87 -16.59 -12.39
CA GLY A 18 -0.22 -17.81 -12.87
C GLY A 18 1.10 -17.49 -13.54
N ALA A 19 1.91 -18.51 -13.80
CA ALA A 19 3.18 -18.39 -14.52
C ALA A 19 3.13 -19.23 -15.79
N GLY A 20 3.76 -18.76 -16.87
CA GLY A 20 3.80 -19.47 -18.15
C GLY A 20 2.46 -19.44 -18.88
N ALA A 21 2.00 -18.24 -19.28
CA ALA A 21 0.70 -18.07 -19.90
C ALA A 21 0.58 -18.84 -21.23
N ASP A 22 -0.45 -19.67 -21.36
CA ASP A 22 -0.76 -20.37 -22.61
C ASP A 22 -1.55 -19.46 -23.57
N GLU A 23 -0.86 -18.77 -24.47
CA GLU A 23 -1.52 -17.93 -25.47
C GLU A 23 -2.12 -18.76 -26.62
N PRO A 24 -3.35 -18.44 -27.09
CA PRO A 24 -4.18 -17.28 -26.72
C PRO A 24 -5.22 -17.55 -25.62
N LEU A 25 -5.17 -18.70 -24.93
CA LEU A 25 -6.17 -19.09 -23.92
C LEU A 25 -6.11 -18.18 -22.68
N GLU A 26 -4.90 -17.83 -22.25
CA GLU A 26 -4.66 -16.88 -21.17
C GLU A 26 -4.23 -15.52 -21.72
N ARG A 27 -4.67 -14.44 -21.07
CA ARG A 27 -4.30 -13.07 -21.44
C ARG A 27 -3.63 -12.36 -20.26
N PRO A 28 -2.29 -12.36 -20.18
CA PRO A 28 -1.57 -11.68 -19.11
C PRO A 28 -1.83 -10.17 -19.18
N LEU A 29 -2.29 -9.58 -18.07
CA LEU A 29 -2.51 -8.14 -17.96
C LEU A 29 -1.27 -7.42 -17.42
N PHE A 30 -0.57 -8.07 -16.47
CA PHE A 30 0.63 -7.57 -15.82
C PHE A 30 1.51 -8.76 -15.44
N GLU A 31 2.82 -8.53 -15.32
CA GLU A 31 3.81 -9.50 -14.86
C GLU A 31 4.41 -9.06 -13.52
N MET A 32 4.47 -9.96 -12.53
CA MET A 32 5.07 -9.70 -11.23
C MET A 32 6.57 -9.99 -11.28
N VAL A 33 7.38 -8.93 -11.40
CA VAL A 33 8.84 -9.05 -11.53
C VAL A 33 9.55 -9.14 -10.18
N SER A 34 9.02 -8.46 -9.15
CA SER A 34 9.59 -8.44 -7.81
C SER A 34 8.55 -8.05 -6.77
N THR A 35 8.73 -8.51 -5.53
CA THR A 35 7.91 -8.14 -4.37
C THR A 35 8.80 -7.84 -3.17
N SER A 36 8.35 -6.93 -2.31
CA SER A 36 9.05 -6.63 -1.05
C SER A 36 8.08 -6.09 -0.01
N GLN A 37 8.46 -6.19 1.26
CA GLN A 37 7.74 -5.64 2.39
C GLN A 37 8.76 -5.04 3.37
N SER A 38 8.44 -3.89 3.95
CA SER A 38 9.29 -3.21 4.93
C SER A 38 8.45 -2.65 6.07
N VAL A 39 9.05 -2.55 7.24
CA VAL A 39 8.50 -1.86 8.41
C VAL A 39 9.25 -0.52 8.55
N ILE A 40 8.50 0.56 8.72
CA ILE A 40 9.09 1.88 8.98
C ILE A 40 9.62 1.86 10.43
N PRO A 41 10.92 2.12 10.67
CA PRO A 41 11.50 2.10 12.00
C PRO A 41 10.96 3.26 12.83
N ASP A 42 11.14 3.17 14.14
CA ASP A 42 10.80 4.23 15.10
C ASP A 42 9.32 4.66 15.09
N THR A 43 8.44 3.80 14.57
CA THR A 43 6.98 3.96 14.66
C THR A 43 6.40 3.18 15.83
N SER A 44 6.88 3.45 17.06
CA SER A 44 6.32 2.86 18.28
C SER A 44 4.96 3.45 18.66
N ASP A 45 4.70 4.71 18.29
CA ASP A 45 3.50 5.46 18.69
C ASP A 45 2.27 5.15 17.82
N SER A 46 2.26 3.97 17.20
CA SER A 46 1.13 3.39 16.47
C SER A 46 0.44 4.35 15.49
N PRO A 47 1.13 4.82 14.42
CA PRO A 47 0.55 5.75 13.45
C PRO A 47 -0.76 5.26 12.81
N ALA A 48 -0.95 3.93 12.78
CA ALA A 48 -2.11 3.22 12.25
C ALA A 48 -2.67 2.22 13.28
N ALA A 49 -2.90 2.66 14.53
CA ALA A 49 -3.43 1.77 15.56
C ALA A 49 -4.90 1.36 15.29
N GLY A 50 -5.16 0.05 15.29
CA GLY A 50 -6.50 -0.52 15.27
C GLY A 50 -6.71 -1.47 16.45
N ARG A 51 -7.91 -1.47 17.03
CA ARG A 51 -8.30 -2.39 18.10
C ARG A 51 -9.66 -3.00 17.82
N LEU A 52 -9.74 -4.32 17.88
CA LEU A 52 -11.02 -5.02 17.87
C LEU A 52 -11.66 -4.94 19.27
N THR A 53 -12.93 -4.58 19.32
CA THR A 53 -13.72 -4.42 20.53
C THR A 53 -15.07 -5.11 20.36
N GLU A 54 -15.86 -5.19 21.43
CA GLU A 54 -17.25 -5.67 21.36
C GLU A 54 -18.13 -4.80 20.44
N ALA A 55 -17.78 -3.53 20.26
CA ALA A 55 -18.43 -2.61 19.35
C ALA A 55 -17.87 -2.66 17.91
N GLY A 56 -17.03 -3.66 17.59
CA GLY A 56 -16.39 -3.82 16.29
C GLY A 56 -14.96 -3.27 16.22
N PHE A 57 -14.47 -3.04 14.99
CA PHE A 57 -13.11 -2.59 14.72
C PHE A 57 -12.99 -1.07 14.88
N VAL A 58 -12.21 -0.64 15.87
CA VAL A 58 -11.94 0.77 16.15
C VAL A 58 -10.54 1.11 15.68
N PHE A 59 -10.43 1.88 14.60
CA PHE A 59 -9.15 2.35 14.08
C PHE A 59 -9.02 3.87 14.21
N LYS A 60 -7.89 4.31 14.74
CA LYS A 60 -7.59 5.72 15.04
C LYS A 60 -6.24 6.06 14.41
N PRO A 61 -6.21 6.46 13.12
CA PRO A 61 -4.98 6.83 12.48
C PRO A 61 -4.44 8.15 13.08
N SER A 62 -3.13 8.25 13.19
CA SER A 62 -2.46 9.49 13.53
C SER A 62 -2.52 10.47 12.35
N LYS A 63 -2.55 11.77 12.65
CA LYS A 63 -2.51 12.81 11.60
C LYS A 63 -1.19 12.82 10.83
N GLY A 64 -0.10 12.32 11.42
CA GLY A 64 1.22 12.24 10.80
C GLY A 64 1.43 11.01 9.92
N MET A 65 0.48 10.06 9.91
CA MET A 65 0.61 8.81 9.16
C MET A 65 0.87 9.03 7.65
N PRO A 66 0.20 9.95 6.93
CA PRO A 66 0.49 10.20 5.51
C PRO A 66 1.92 10.67 5.29
N ALA A 67 2.37 11.69 6.03
CA ALA A 67 3.73 12.22 5.94
C ALA A 67 4.78 11.15 6.23
N LEU A 68 4.54 10.31 7.23
CA LEU A 68 5.44 9.22 7.59
C LEU A 68 5.61 8.18 6.48
N VAL A 69 4.52 7.83 5.76
CA VAL A 69 4.58 6.95 4.59
C VAL A 69 5.36 7.63 3.46
N CYS A 70 5.09 8.90 3.22
CA CYS A 70 5.75 9.71 2.18
C CYS A 70 7.25 9.82 2.37
N ASP A 71 7.70 10.05 3.60
CA ASP A 71 9.13 10.16 3.94
C ASP A 71 9.88 8.84 3.77
N ASN A 72 9.18 7.70 3.75
CA ASN A 72 9.78 6.36 3.76
C ASN A 72 9.52 5.54 2.49
N ILE A 73 8.64 5.98 1.59
CA ILE A 73 8.22 5.20 0.42
C ILE A 73 9.39 4.78 -0.47
N GLU A 74 10.41 5.63 -0.57
CA GLU A 74 11.60 5.35 -1.37
C GLU A 74 12.46 4.23 -0.76
N ARG A 75 12.55 4.20 0.58
CA ARG A 75 13.27 3.16 1.33
C ARG A 75 12.55 1.80 1.25
N CYS A 76 11.23 1.82 1.13
CA CYS A 76 10.42 0.62 0.95
C CYS A 76 10.51 0.00 -0.46
N ASN A 77 11.27 0.59 -1.38
CA ASN A 77 11.49 0.07 -2.73
C ASN A 77 12.93 -0.48 -2.90
N PRO A 78 13.22 -1.72 -2.48
CA PRO A 78 14.57 -2.29 -2.50
C PRO A 78 15.15 -2.53 -3.91
N GLY A 79 14.36 -2.35 -4.97
CA GLY A 79 14.77 -2.56 -6.37
C GLY A 79 14.83 -1.29 -7.23
N GLY A 80 14.81 -0.09 -6.62
CA GLY A 80 14.67 1.20 -7.30
C GLY A 80 15.86 1.64 -8.15
N GLY A 81 16.14 0.95 -9.26
CA GLY A 81 16.94 1.47 -10.38
C GLY A 81 16.23 2.61 -11.14
N GLN A 82 16.90 3.18 -12.15
CA GLN A 82 16.46 4.38 -12.92
C GLN A 82 15.01 4.32 -13.46
N SER A 83 14.42 3.13 -13.61
CA SER A 83 13.05 2.89 -14.09
C SER A 83 11.95 3.39 -13.15
N TRP A 84 12.23 3.60 -11.86
CA TRP A 84 11.25 4.08 -10.87
C TRP A 84 11.18 5.60 -10.71
N THR A 85 11.97 6.37 -11.48
CA THR A 85 11.98 7.85 -11.42
C THR A 85 10.61 8.52 -11.69
N PRO A 86 9.71 8.00 -12.53
CA PRO A 86 8.37 8.57 -12.68
C PRO A 86 7.50 8.40 -11.43
N TRP A 87 7.58 7.24 -10.77
CA TRP A 87 6.89 6.97 -9.50
C TRP A 87 7.42 7.82 -8.36
N ARG A 88 8.74 8.08 -8.31
CA ARG A 88 9.34 9.02 -7.33
C ARG A 88 8.70 10.41 -7.40
N ARG A 89 8.60 10.98 -8.60
CA ARG A 89 7.98 12.30 -8.82
C ARG A 89 6.48 12.30 -8.55
N GLY A 90 5.80 11.19 -8.85
CA GLY A 90 4.38 11.01 -8.52
C GLY A 90 4.17 11.02 -7.02
N CYS A 91 4.87 10.15 -6.28
CA CYS A 91 4.68 10.02 -4.83
C CYS A 91 4.97 11.35 -4.10
N GLN A 92 6.08 12.03 -4.41
CA GLN A 92 6.40 13.35 -3.83
C GLN A 92 5.36 14.44 -4.14
N ARG A 93 4.62 14.32 -5.25
CA ARG A 93 3.58 15.29 -5.63
C ARG A 93 2.27 15.11 -4.86
N TRP A 94 2.02 13.92 -4.33
CA TRP A 94 0.75 13.54 -3.67
C TRP A 94 0.87 13.42 -2.15
N CYS A 95 1.97 13.86 -1.55
CA CYS A 95 2.36 13.65 -0.15
C CYS A 95 2.12 14.85 0.79
#